data_AF-A0A2V7Q5J6-F1
#
_entry.id   AF-A0A2V7Q5J6-F1
#
_cell.length_a   1.000
_cell.length_b   1.000
_cell.length_c   1.000
_cell.angle_alpha   90.00
_cell.angle_beta   90.00
_cell.angle_gamma   90.00
#
_symmetry.space_group_name_H-M   'P 1'
#
loop_
_entity.id
_entity.type
_entity.pdbx_description
1 polymer ?
#
loop_
_entity_poly.entity_id
_entity_poly.type
_entity_poly.pdbx_seq_one_letter_code
_entity_poly.pdbx_strand_id
1 'polypeptide(L)' 'MGELKRGDERWDVFVEMQPDVEVGAVRGRVHFVNGERRRSTSWIFLELSEREIQERFGEFSAVELWHFVAALDG' A
#
# COMPACT_ATOMS: atom_id res chain seq x y z
N MET A 1 -0.64 7.02 -7.66
CA MET A 1 -1.54 5.88 -7.93
C MET A 1 -0.81 4.96 -8.87
N GLY A 2 -0.68 3.68 -8.52
CA GLY A 2 0.00 2.65 -9.29
C GLY A 2 -0.95 1.54 -9.70
N GLU A 3 -0.46 0.60 -10.50
CA GLU A 3 -1.23 -0.53 -10.99
C GLU A 3 -0.43 -1.83 -10.83
N LEU A 4 -1.10 -2.87 -10.38
CA LEU A 4 -0.56 -4.23 -10.27
C LEU A 4 -1.32 -5.16 -11.21
N LYS A 5 -0.63 -5.82 -12.13
CA LYS A 5 -1.18 -6.81 -13.06
C LYS A 5 -0.42 -8.13 -12.95
N ARG A 6 -1.14 -9.24 -12.76
CA ARG A 6 -0.58 -10.60 -12.81
C ARG A 6 -1.59 -11.57 -13.41
N GLY A 7 -1.29 -12.12 -14.58
CA GLY A 7 -2.24 -12.95 -15.33
C GLY A 7 -3.51 -12.15 -15.63
N ASP A 8 -4.66 -12.69 -15.23
CA ASP A 8 -5.99 -12.07 -15.43
C ASP A 8 -6.38 -11.10 -14.29
N GLU A 9 -5.63 -11.06 -13.18
CA GLU A 9 -5.92 -10.17 -12.05
C GLU A 9 -5.24 -8.80 -12.21
N ARG A 10 -6.04 -7.73 -12.11
CA ARG A 10 -5.60 -6.33 -12.15
C ARG A 10 -6.09 -5.59 -10.92
N TRP A 11 -5.18 -4.96 -10.20
CA TRP A 11 -5.46 -4.17 -9.02
C TRP A 11 -4.94 -2.74 -9.19
N ASP A 12 -5.79 -1.75 -8.91
CA ASP A 12 -5.34 -0.39 -8.67
C ASP A 12 -4.73 -0.33 -7.27
N VAL A 13 -3.54 0.27 -7.16
CA VAL A 13 -2.77 0.31 -5.92
C VAL A 13 -2.53 1.77 -5.51
N PHE A 14 -2.86 2.09 -4.27
CA PHE A 14 -2.59 3.39 -3.69
C PHE A 14 -2.19 3.28 -2.23
N VAL A 15 -1.48 4.29 -1.74
CA VAL A 15 -1.11 4.43 -0.33
C VAL A 15 -2.02 5.46 0.33
N GLU A 16 -2.57 5.10 1.48
CA GLU A 16 -3.23 6.03 2.40
C GLU A 16 -2.22 6.47 3.44
N MET A 17 -2.24 7.77 3.77
CA MET A 17 -1.36 8.38 4.76
C MET A 17 -2.18 9.02 5.86
N GLN A 18 -1.75 8.83 7.11
CA GLN A 18 -2.40 9.40 8.27
C GLN A 18 -1.35 9.96 9.24
N PRO A 19 -1.39 11.26 9.58
CA PRO A 19 -0.53 11.82 10.63
C PRO A 19 -0.76 11.13 11.97
N ASP A 20 0.33 10.84 12.68
CA ASP A 20 0.34 10.27 14.02
C ASP A 20 1.06 11.21 14.98
N VAL A 21 0.26 12.04 15.64
CA VAL A 21 0.74 13.11 16.54
C VAL A 21 1.39 12.55 17.80
N GLU A 22 1.01 11.35 18.24
CA GLU A 22 1.54 10.76 19.47
C GLU A 22 3.04 10.43 19.36
N VAL A 23 3.47 10.06 18.16
CA VAL A 23 4.87 9.70 17.87
C VAL A 23 5.55 10.69 16.93
N GLY A 24 4.86 11.75 16.50
CA GLY A 24 5.40 12.79 15.63
C GLY A 24 5.78 12.28 14.23
N ALA A 25 4.97 11.37 13.67
CA ALA A 25 5.25 10.71 12.40
C ALA A 25 4.00 10.66 11.48
N VAL A 26 4.14 10.02 10.33
CA VAL A 26 3.05 9.71 9.39
C VAL A 26 3.00 8.20 9.20
N ARG A 27 1.81 7.62 9.36
CA ARG A 27 1.55 6.20 9.06
C ARG A 27 1.13 6.03 7.61
N GLY A 28 1.52 4.91 7.01
CA GLY A 28 1.08 4.55 5.67
C GLY A 28 0.53 3.12 5.59
N ARG A 29 -0.54 2.91 4.83
CA ARG A 29 -1.05 1.58 4.47
C ARG A 29 -1.36 1.50 2.98
N VAL A 30 -1.15 0.32 2.40
CA VAL A 30 -1.38 0.08 0.97
C VAL A 30 -2.77 -0.49 0.77
N HIS A 31 -3.46 0.00 -0.25
CA HIS A 31 -4.77 -0.46 -0.69
C HIS A 31 -4.67 -1.06 -2.09
N PHE A 32 -5.39 -2.15 -2.28
CA PHE A 32 -5.58 -2.86 -3.53
C PHE A 32 -7.06 -2.86 -3.88
N VAL A 33 -7.41 -2.37 -5.06
CA VAL A 33 -8.80 -2.33 -5.56
C VAL A 33 -8.91 -3.05 -6.90
N ASN A 34 -9.83 -4.01 -7.00
CA ASN A 34 -10.19 -4.70 -8.23
C ASN A 34 -11.72 -4.79 -8.31
N GLY A 35 -12.34 -3.84 -9.02
CA GLY A 35 -13.80 -3.71 -9.08
C GLY A 35 -14.40 -3.51 -7.68
N GLU A 36 -15.19 -4.49 -7.23
CA GLU A 36 -15.79 -4.48 -5.88
C GLU A 36 -14.88 -5.08 -4.81
N ARG A 37 -13.82 -5.82 -5.19
CA ARG A 37 -12.85 -6.37 -4.25
C ARG A 37 -11.94 -5.25 -3.74
N ARG A 38 -11.87 -5.12 -2.42
CA ARG A 38 -10.94 -4.22 -1.73
C ARG A 38 -10.15 -5.01 -0.71
N ARG A 39 -8.84 -4.79 -0.69
CA ARG A 39 -7.90 -5.34 0.30
C ARG A 39 -6.99 -4.22 0.74
N SER A 40 -6.60 -4.22 2.00
CA SER A 40 -5.62 -3.25 2.50
C SER A 40 -4.71 -3.90 3.53
N THR A 41 -3.48 -3.43 3.56
CA THR A 41 -2.53 -3.81 4.61
C THR A 41 -2.91 -3.14 5.93
N SER A 42 -2.35 -3.62 7.02
CA SER A 42 -2.17 -2.80 8.23
C SER A 42 -1.31 -1.56 7.93
N TRP A 43 -1.11 -0.69 8.93
CA TRP A 43 -0.13 0.39 8.84
C TRP A 43 1.29 -0.19 8.77
N ILE A 44 1.84 -0.29 7.56
CA ILE A 44 3.16 -0.91 7.29
C ILE A 44 4.26 0.13 7.11
N PHE A 45 3.91 1.42 7.02
CA PHE A 45 4.87 2.53 7.05
C PHE A 45 4.69 3.36 8.31
N LEU A 46 5.81 3.86 8.83
CA LEU A 46 5.89 4.87 9.87
C LEU A 46 7.11 5.74 9.57
N GLU A 47 6.88 6.90 8.94
CA GLU A 47 7.95 7.79 8.45
C GLU A 47 7.76 9.21 8.98
N LEU A 48 8.78 10.06 8.91
CA LEU A 48 8.68 11.44 9.45
C LEU A 48 7.83 12.34 8.56
N SER A 49 7.62 11.98 7.30
CA SER A 49 6.87 12.78 6.34
C SER A 49 6.11 11.95 5.31
N GLU A 50 5.05 12.54 4.74
CA GLU A 50 4.30 11.95 3.61
C GLU A 50 5.20 11.68 2.39
N ARG A 51 6.22 12.52 2.18
CA ARG A 51 7.18 12.36 1.08
C ARG A 51 7.96 11.05 1.19
N GLU A 52 8.47 10.74 2.38
CA GLU A 52 9.21 9.49 2.62
C GLU A 52 8.31 8.27 2.42
N ILE A 53 7.02 8.36 2.80
CA ILE A 53 6.06 7.29 2.48
C ILE A 53 5.89 7.13 0.96
N GLN A 54 5.75 8.22 0.21
CA GLN A 54 5.64 8.14 -1.26
C GLN A 54 6.90 7.52 -1.89
N GLU A 55 8.08 7.91 -1.41
CA GLU A 55 9.37 7.38 -1.89
C GLU A 55 9.45 5.87 -1.63
N ARG A 56 9.21 5.43 -0.39
CA ARG A 56 9.18 4.00 -0.05
C ARG A 56 8.10 3.21 -0.76
N PHE A 57 6.92 3.81 -0.98
CA PHE A 57 5.86 3.18 -1.76
C PHE A 57 6.28 2.97 -3.22
N GLY A 58 7.03 3.93 -3.80
CA GLY A 58 7.57 3.84 -5.15
C GLY A 58 8.68 2.80 -5.32
N GLU A 59 9.30 2.33 -4.24
CA GLU A 59 10.33 1.29 -4.25
C GLU A 59 9.76 -0.14 -4.36
N PHE A 60 8.46 -0.33 -4.12
CA PHE A 60 7.86 -1.66 -4.21
C PHE A 60 7.86 -2.21 -5.63
N SER A 61 8.38 -3.43 -5.77
CA SER A 61 8.22 -4.20 -6.99
C SER A 61 6.79 -4.75 -7.11
N ALA A 62 6.38 -5.04 -8.34
CA ALA A 62 5.10 -5.72 -8.60
C ALA A 62 5.00 -7.08 -7.88
N VAL A 63 6.14 -7.78 -7.68
CA VAL A 63 6.18 -9.06 -6.96
C VAL A 63 5.85 -8.87 -5.49
N GLU A 64 6.46 -7.89 -4.82
CA GLU A 64 6.20 -7.61 -3.40
C GLU A 64 4.74 -7.17 -3.17
N LEU A 65 4.21 -6.31 -4.05
CA LEU A 65 2.80 -5.91 -4.03
C LEU A 65 1.87 -7.12 -4.19
N TRP A 66 2.25 -8.08 -5.04
CA TRP A 66 1.51 -9.33 -5.18
C TRP A 66 1.51 -10.16 -3.89
N HIS A 67 2.66 -10.27 -3.23
CA HIS A 67 2.76 -11.01 -1.97
C HIS A 67 1.86 -10.40 -0.89
N PHE A 68 1.74 -9.06 -0.83
CA PHE A 68 0.80 -8.43 0.10
C PHE A 68 -0.65 -8.81 -0.20
N VAL A 69 -1.13 -8.61 -1.43
CA VAL A 69 -2.54 -8.89 -1.73
C VAL A 69 -2.87 -10.37 -1.53
N ALA A 70 -1.96 -11.28 -1.90
CA ALA A 70 -2.13 -12.72 -1.69
C ALA A 70 -2.17 -13.11 -0.20
N ALA A 71 -1.39 -12.44 0.65
CA ALA A 71 -1.39 -12.69 2.10
C ALA A 71 -2.66 -12.18 2.81
N LEU A 72 -3.43 -11.29 2.16
CA LEU A 72 -4.67 -10.73 2.70
C LEU A 72 -5.92 -11.56 2.36
N ASP A 73 -5.79 -12.61 1.54
CA ASP A 73 -6.88 -13.55 1.22
C ASP A 73 -6.98 -14.72 2.23
N GLY A 74 -6.49 -14.52 3.46
CA GLY A 74 -6.65 -15.45 4.60
C GLY A 74 -8.04 -15.45 5.20
#